data_AF-A0A1G1H882-F1
#
_entry.id   AF-A0A1G1H882-F1
#
_cell.length_a   1.000
_cell.length_b   1.000
_cell.length_c   1.000
_cell.angle_alpha   90.00
_cell.angle_beta   90.00
_cell.angle_gamma   90.00
#
_symmetry.space_group_name_H-M   'P 1'
#
loop_
_entity.id
_entity.type
_entity.pdbx_description
1 polymer ?
#
loop_
_entity_poly.entity_id
_entity_poly.type
_entity_poly.pdbx_seq_one_letter_code
_entity_poly.pdbx_strand_id
1 'polypeptide(L)'
;MLLINQREAEMGKRQLLFITYYSENFNEGLSYVIDLAKIMNRGITALMIYKKSLTEKFEDFMTAVAFAEANEHDTARMFIAEDFKKVDANANANEKIASLFKSCRESGVDADIYITKKDITTAIKDFLELKTSIDMVLLSPSVTNNEGLSAKELKRLVRTVSRPIVTMARNVKEVS
;
A
#
# COMPACT_ATOMS: atom_id res chain seq x y z
N MET A 1 17.36 -0.20 -29.24
CA MET A 1 17.17 -0.03 -27.78
C MET A 1 16.34 1.21 -27.40
N LEU A 2 15.48 1.74 -28.30
CA LEU A 2 14.78 3.03 -28.11
C LEU A 2 13.25 2.91 -27.91
N LEU A 3 12.65 1.74 -28.16
CA LEU A 3 11.20 1.54 -28.11
C LEU A 3 10.64 1.27 -26.70
N ILE A 4 11.48 0.90 -25.73
CA ILE A 4 11.02 0.59 -24.37
C ILE A 4 10.73 1.89 -23.57
N ASN A 5 11.52 2.94 -23.79
CA ASN A 5 11.42 4.18 -23.03
C ASN A 5 10.18 5.02 -23.36
N GLN A 6 9.62 4.91 -24.57
CA GLN A 6 8.44 5.68 -24.95
C GLN A 6 7.16 5.19 -24.25
N ARG A 7 7.03 3.89 -23.97
CA ARG A 7 5.87 3.35 -23.22
C ARG A 7 5.90 3.70 -21.73
N GLU A 8 7.07 3.80 -21.11
CA GLU A 8 7.19 4.21 -19.69
C GLU A 8 6.92 5.72 -19.51
N ALA A 9 7.21 6.54 -20.53
CA ALA A 9 6.90 7.97 -20.51
C ALA A 9 5.39 8.26 -20.61
N GLU A 10 4.61 7.44 -21.33
CA GLU A 10 3.16 7.61 -21.49
C GLU A 10 2.33 7.07 -20.31
N MET A 11 2.84 6.10 -19.55
CA MET A 11 2.08 5.41 -18.48
C MET A 11 2.36 5.91 -17.05
N GLY A 12 3.25 6.90 -16.91
CA GLY A 12 3.78 7.29 -15.60
C GLY A 12 4.69 6.21 -15.00
N LYS A 13 5.48 6.60 -14.00
CA LYS A 13 6.39 5.68 -13.30
C LYS A 13 5.59 4.53 -12.70
N ARG A 14 5.89 3.29 -13.11
CA ARG A 14 5.26 2.08 -12.55
C ARG A 14 5.50 1.98 -11.04
N GLN A 15 4.61 1.28 -10.35
CA GLN A 15 4.54 1.27 -8.90
C GLN A 15 4.49 -0.16 -8.35
N LEU A 16 5.16 -0.38 -7.22
CA LEU A 16 5.02 -1.59 -6.41
C LEU A 16 3.87 -1.41 -5.42
N LEU A 17 2.94 -2.35 -5.37
CA LEU A 17 1.83 -2.34 -4.42
C LEU A 17 2.23 -3.05 -3.13
N PHE A 18 2.47 -2.29 -2.06
CA PHE A 18 2.78 -2.82 -0.73
C PHE A 18 1.51 -3.00 0.11
N ILE A 19 1.21 -4.23 0.52
CA ILE A 19 0.03 -4.57 1.31
C ILE A 19 0.40 -4.83 2.76
N THR A 20 -0.25 -4.12 3.67
CA THR A 20 -0.08 -4.28 5.12
C THR A 20 -1.36 -3.99 5.88
N TYR A 21 -1.43 -4.40 7.15
CA TYR A 21 -2.53 -4.03 8.03
C TYR A 21 -2.25 -2.67 8.69
N TYR A 22 -3.29 -1.83 8.79
CA TYR A 22 -3.16 -0.52 9.44
C TYR A 22 -2.78 -0.63 10.92
N SER A 23 -3.18 -1.69 11.62
CA SER A 23 -2.85 -1.89 13.04
C SER A 23 -1.41 -2.37 13.26
N GLU A 24 -0.76 -2.95 12.26
CA GLU A 24 0.49 -3.71 12.40
C GLU A 24 1.74 -2.86 12.16
N ASN A 25 2.86 -3.24 12.76
CA ASN A 25 4.13 -2.54 12.54
C ASN A 25 4.63 -2.78 11.10
N PHE A 26 4.38 -1.82 10.19
CA PHE A 26 4.77 -1.93 8.78
C PHE A 26 6.29 -1.81 8.56
N ASN A 27 7.06 -1.39 9.57
CA ASN A 27 8.52 -1.33 9.47
C ASN A 27 9.10 -2.72 9.17
N GLU A 28 8.40 -3.78 9.58
CA GLU A 28 8.65 -5.13 9.14
C GLU A 28 8.28 -5.28 7.66
N GLY A 29 9.28 -5.10 6.79
CA GLY A 29 9.17 -5.27 5.35
C GLY A 29 9.29 -3.97 4.54
N LEU A 30 9.04 -2.81 5.13
CA LEU A 30 9.15 -1.53 4.40
C LEU A 30 10.55 -1.28 3.83
N SER A 31 11.62 -1.60 4.57
CA SER A 31 13.00 -1.46 4.07
C SER A 31 13.22 -2.29 2.80
N TYR A 32 12.79 -3.55 2.80
CA TYR A 32 12.85 -4.42 1.62
C TYR A 32 12.06 -3.84 0.44
N VAL A 33 10.86 -3.31 0.68
CA VAL A 33 10.04 -2.67 -0.36
C VAL A 33 10.76 -1.46 -0.95
N ILE A 34 11.36 -0.61 -0.12
CA ILE A 34 12.12 0.56 -0.54
C ILE A 34 13.32 0.15 -1.38
N ASP A 35 14.11 -0.82 -0.92
CA ASP A 35 15.28 -1.29 -1.65
C ASP A 35 14.89 -1.89 -3.00
N LEU A 36 13.82 -2.69 -3.05
CA LEU A 36 13.32 -3.25 -4.29
C LEU A 36 12.80 -2.16 -5.24
N ALA A 37 12.05 -1.17 -4.73
CA ALA A 37 11.58 -0.03 -5.51
C ALA A 37 12.73 0.74 -6.14
N LYS A 38 13.82 0.96 -5.40
CA LYS A 38 15.04 1.61 -5.91
C LYS A 38 15.71 0.78 -7.00
N ILE A 39 15.89 -0.52 -6.76
CA ILE A 39 16.51 -1.45 -7.73
C ILE A 39 15.71 -1.48 -9.03
N MET A 40 14.38 -1.46 -8.94
CA MET A 40 13.50 -1.52 -10.11
C MET A 40 13.18 -0.14 -10.73
N ASN A 41 13.66 0.96 -10.14
CA ASN A 41 13.26 2.33 -10.48
C ASN A 41 11.72 2.47 -10.55
N ARG A 42 11.05 2.13 -9.45
CA ARG A 42 9.59 2.16 -9.26
C ARG A 42 9.23 3.04 -8.07
N GLY A 43 8.02 3.58 -8.06
CA GLY A 43 7.44 4.15 -6.84
C GLY A 43 6.74 3.08 -6.00
N ILE A 44 6.22 3.47 -4.84
CA ILE A 44 5.48 2.59 -3.94
C ILE A 44 4.05 3.11 -3.81
N THR A 45 3.09 2.20 -3.94
CA THR A 45 1.73 2.44 -3.48
C THR A 45 1.47 1.54 -2.29
N ALA A 46 1.30 2.10 -1.09
CA ALA A 46 0.93 1.35 0.10
C ALA A 46 -0.60 1.25 0.19
N LEU A 47 -1.13 0.04 0.31
CA LEU A 47 -2.54 -0.20 0.61
C LEU A 47 -2.66 -0.81 2.00
N MET A 48 -3.15 -0.01 2.94
CA MET A 48 -3.31 -0.38 4.34
C MET A 48 -4.74 -0.88 4.59
N ILE A 49 -4.86 -2.12 5.05
CA ILE A 49 -6.14 -2.75 5.36
C ILE A 49 -6.49 -2.51 6.82
N TYR A 50 -7.63 -1.90 7.10
CA TYR A 50 -8.21 -1.89 8.45
C TYR A 50 -8.94 -3.21 8.70
N LYS A 51 -8.51 -3.97 9.72
CA LYS A 51 -9.24 -5.15 10.18
C LYS A 51 -10.61 -4.71 10.72
N LYS A 52 -11.67 -5.46 10.39
CA LYS A 52 -13.07 -5.18 10.79
C LYS A 52 -13.28 -5.03 12.32
N SER A 53 -12.37 -5.56 13.14
CA SER A 53 -12.43 -5.42 14.60
C SER A 53 -12.07 -4.03 15.13
N LEU A 54 -11.66 -3.08 14.27
CA LEU A 54 -11.19 -1.74 14.64
C LEU A 54 -12.02 -0.61 14.03
N THR A 55 -13.34 -0.80 13.93
CA THR A 55 -14.26 0.12 13.23
C THR A 55 -14.22 1.55 13.75
N GLU A 56 -14.20 1.75 15.07
CA GLU A 56 -14.17 3.09 15.70
C GLU A 56 -12.91 3.87 15.32
N LYS A 57 -11.73 3.24 15.40
CA LYS A 57 -10.44 3.86 15.02
C LYS A 57 -10.35 4.22 13.54
N PHE A 58 -11.19 3.62 12.69
CA PHE A 58 -11.29 4.03 11.30
C PHE A 58 -12.17 5.27 11.15
N GLU A 59 -13.32 5.29 11.83
CA GLU A 59 -14.26 6.42 11.75
C GLU A 59 -13.62 7.69 12.29
N ASP A 60 -12.89 7.61 13.41
CA ASP A 60 -12.10 8.72 13.95
C ASP A 60 -11.04 9.19 12.96
N PHE A 61 -10.33 8.26 12.31
CA PHE A 61 -9.32 8.59 11.32
C PHE A 61 -9.92 9.26 10.07
N MET A 62 -11.02 8.71 9.53
CA MET A 62 -11.72 9.30 8.39
C MET A 62 -12.27 10.68 8.71
N THR A 63 -12.79 10.84 9.92
CA THR A 63 -13.28 12.12 10.43
C THR A 63 -12.14 13.14 10.52
N ALA A 64 -11.00 12.76 11.09
CA ALA A 64 -9.81 13.62 11.16
C ALA A 64 -9.28 14.01 9.77
N VAL A 65 -9.25 13.04 8.83
CA VAL A 65 -8.84 13.27 7.44
C VAL A 65 -9.81 14.21 6.72
N ALA A 66 -11.11 13.99 6.84
CA ALA A 66 -12.13 14.88 6.26
C ALA A 66 -12.09 16.30 6.86
N PHE A 67 -11.82 16.44 8.16
CA PHE A 67 -11.65 17.74 8.78
C PHE A 67 -10.38 18.46 8.33
N ALA A 68 -9.29 17.73 8.10
CA ALA A 68 -8.07 18.31 7.53
C ALA A 68 -8.29 18.81 6.09
N GLU A 69 -9.01 18.02 5.27
CA GLU A 69 -9.40 18.41 3.91
C GLU A 69 -10.33 19.63 3.87
N ALA A 70 -11.30 19.72 4.78
CA ALA A 70 -12.24 20.84 4.83
C ALA A 70 -11.58 22.20 5.10
N ASN A 71 -10.32 22.20 5.57
CA ASN A 71 -9.55 23.39 5.88
C ASN A 71 -8.52 23.75 4.78
N GLU A 72 -8.41 22.97 3.70
CA GLU A 72 -7.55 23.24 2.53
C GLU A 72 -8.42 23.45 1.26
N HIS A 73 -8.39 24.65 0.69
CA HIS A 73 -9.32 25.06 -0.39
C HIS A 73 -9.01 24.52 -1.79
N ASP A 74 -7.93 23.76 -1.97
CA ASP A 74 -7.60 23.13 -3.24
C ASP A 74 -7.15 21.70 -2.95
N THR A 75 -7.92 20.71 -3.39
CA THR A 75 -7.43 19.61 -4.25
C THR A 75 -8.48 18.49 -4.32
N ALA A 76 -9.14 18.41 -5.46
CA ALA A 76 -9.85 17.22 -5.91
C ALA A 76 -8.84 16.08 -6.17
N ARG A 77 -8.85 15.02 -5.35
CA ARG A 77 -8.28 13.70 -5.73
C ARG A 77 -8.66 12.53 -4.83
N MET A 78 -9.74 12.64 -4.07
CA MET A 78 -10.23 11.54 -3.24
C MET A 78 -11.41 10.86 -3.92
N PHE A 79 -11.54 9.56 -3.66
CA PHE A 79 -12.44 8.63 -4.35
C PHE A 79 -11.89 8.13 -5.69
N ILE A 80 -10.82 7.33 -5.63
CA ILE A 80 -10.48 6.41 -6.74
C ILE A 80 -11.51 5.26 -6.79
N ALA A 81 -12.23 5.02 -5.69
CA ALA A 81 -13.56 4.43 -5.57
C ALA A 81 -14.09 4.78 -4.15
N GLU A 82 -15.40 4.61 -3.88
CA GLU A 82 -15.99 4.78 -2.53
C GLU A 82 -15.24 3.97 -1.43
N ASP A 83 -14.50 2.93 -1.84
CA ASP A 83 -13.86 1.97 -0.96
C ASP A 83 -12.37 2.22 -0.67
N PHE A 84 -11.72 3.18 -1.34
CA PHE A 84 -10.29 3.47 -1.18
C PHE A 84 -10.05 4.95 -0.90
N LYS A 85 -9.64 5.27 0.33
CA LYS A 85 -9.26 6.63 0.71
C LYS A 85 -7.77 6.82 0.50
N LYS A 86 -7.40 7.75 -0.38
CA LYS A 86 -6.02 8.24 -0.48
C LYS A 86 -5.72 9.10 0.74
N VAL A 87 -4.53 8.96 1.32
CA VAL A 87 -4.07 9.83 2.40
C VAL A 87 -3.00 10.76 1.87
N ASP A 88 -3.16 12.05 2.14
CA ASP A 88 -2.18 13.07 1.76
C ASP A 88 -1.06 13.17 2.79
N ALA A 89 0.16 13.38 2.30
CA ALA A 89 1.35 13.47 3.13
C ALA A 89 1.38 14.72 4.04
N ASN A 90 0.58 15.75 3.70
CA ASN A 90 0.52 17.03 4.40
C ASN A 90 -0.72 17.19 5.29
N ALA A 91 -1.75 16.36 5.10
CA ALA A 91 -2.87 16.30 6.02
C ALA A 91 -2.33 15.92 7.41
N ASN A 92 -3.05 16.26 8.49
CA ASN A 92 -2.71 15.98 9.89
C ASN A 92 -2.70 14.45 10.16
N ALA A 93 -1.79 13.76 9.49
CA ALA A 93 -1.78 12.33 9.30
C ALA A 93 -1.24 11.69 10.57
N ASN A 94 -1.85 10.56 10.94
CA ASN A 94 -1.34 9.69 11.98
C ASN A 94 0.19 9.53 11.85
N GLU A 95 0.94 9.65 12.96
CA GLU A 95 2.40 9.51 13.03
C GLU A 95 2.93 8.28 12.26
N LYS A 96 2.13 7.22 12.26
CA LYS A 96 2.38 5.99 11.51
C LYS A 96 2.44 6.21 9.98
N ILE A 97 1.51 6.97 9.43
CA ILE A 97 1.47 7.30 8.00
C ILE A 97 2.59 8.29 7.67
N ALA A 98 2.80 9.29 8.53
CA ALA A 98 3.86 10.28 8.37
C ALA A 98 5.25 9.62 8.33
N SER A 99 5.51 8.64 9.20
CA SER A 99 6.78 7.90 9.21
C SER A 99 6.99 7.03 7.96
N LEU A 100 5.92 6.47 7.37
CA LEU A 100 6.00 5.76 6.08
C LEU A 100 6.41 6.72 4.96
N PHE A 101 5.70 7.85 4.82
CA PHE A 101 6.03 8.86 3.81
C PHE A 101 7.46 9.38 3.99
N LYS A 102 7.87 9.66 5.23
CA LYS A 102 9.22 10.09 5.57
C LYS A 102 10.27 9.08 5.10
N SER A 103 10.09 7.81 5.43
CA SER A 103 11.04 6.74 5.06
C SER A 103 11.21 6.61 3.54
N CYS A 104 10.11 6.67 2.79
CA CYS A 104 10.14 6.64 1.32
C CYS A 104 10.83 7.90 0.76
N ARG A 105 10.47 9.09 1.27
CA ARG A 105 11.04 10.37 0.82
C ARG A 105 12.54 10.46 1.08
N GLU A 106 13.00 10.09 2.28
CA GLU A 106 14.43 10.06 2.63
C GLU A 106 15.22 9.08 1.75
N SER A 107 14.54 8.09 1.19
CA SER A 107 15.12 7.09 0.28
C SER A 107 15.01 7.47 -1.21
N GLY A 108 14.41 8.62 -1.54
CA GLY A 108 14.20 9.06 -2.92
C GLY A 108 13.13 8.27 -3.68
N VAL A 109 12.20 7.62 -2.96
CA VAL A 109 11.13 6.81 -3.54
C VAL A 109 9.80 7.53 -3.39
N ASP A 110 9.11 7.76 -4.51
CA ASP A 110 7.77 8.32 -4.52
C ASP A 110 6.79 7.34 -3.86
N ALA A 111 5.93 7.84 -2.98
CA ALA A 111 4.95 7.02 -2.27
C ALA A 111 3.55 7.61 -2.34
N ASP A 112 2.58 6.74 -2.62
CA ASP A 112 1.15 7.00 -2.39
C ASP A 112 0.65 6.05 -1.30
N ILE A 113 -0.24 6.53 -0.42
CA ILE A 113 -0.86 5.70 0.62
C ILE A 113 -2.37 5.68 0.44
N TYR A 114 -2.94 4.49 0.48
CA TYR A 114 -4.37 4.22 0.42
C TYR A 114 -4.81 3.38 1.61
N ILE A 115 -6.01 3.63 2.08
CA ILE A 115 -6.63 2.92 3.20
C ILE A 115 -7.98 2.36 2.78
N THR A 116 -8.29 1.13 3.19
CA THR A 116 -9.58 0.49 2.92
C THR A 116 -10.04 -0.41 4.08
N LYS A 117 -11.35 -0.64 4.18
CA LYS A 117 -12.01 -1.62 5.06
C LYS A 117 -12.29 -2.97 4.37
N LYS A 118 -12.06 -3.06 3.06
CA LYS A 118 -12.29 -4.30 2.31
C LYS A 118 -11.43 -5.43 2.84
N ASP A 119 -11.92 -6.67 2.74
CA ASP A 119 -11.05 -7.81 2.96
C ASP A 119 -9.89 -7.78 1.97
N ILE A 120 -8.76 -8.34 2.38
CA ILE A 120 -7.51 -8.20 1.64
C ILE A 120 -7.57 -8.75 0.21
N THR A 121 -8.32 -9.83 -0.03
CA THR A 121 -8.39 -10.46 -1.36
C THR A 121 -9.18 -9.58 -2.31
N THR A 122 -10.35 -9.11 -1.87
CA THR A 122 -11.19 -8.16 -2.62
C THR A 122 -10.47 -6.83 -2.82
N ALA A 123 -9.83 -6.30 -1.77
CA ALA A 123 -9.08 -5.04 -1.82
C ALA A 123 -7.97 -5.09 -2.88
N ILE A 124 -7.15 -6.15 -2.89
CA ILE A 124 -6.07 -6.30 -3.89
C ILE A 124 -6.66 -6.39 -5.30
N LYS A 125 -7.69 -7.21 -5.49
CA LYS A 125 -8.30 -7.40 -6.81
C LYS A 125 -8.82 -6.08 -7.38
N ASP A 126 -9.69 -5.40 -6.63
CA ASP A 126 -10.33 -4.16 -7.06
C ASP A 126 -9.29 -3.05 -7.27
N PHE A 127 -8.29 -2.97 -6.38
CA PHE A 127 -7.24 -1.95 -6.51
C PHE A 127 -6.40 -2.15 -7.77
N LEU A 128 -6.07 -3.40 -8.11
CA LEU A 128 -5.34 -3.73 -9.34
C LEU A 128 -6.17 -3.44 -10.59
N GLU A 129 -7.49 -3.60 -10.57
CA GLU A 129 -8.37 -3.21 -11.68
C GLU A 129 -8.38 -1.69 -11.89
N LEU A 130 -8.34 -0.91 -10.80
CA LEU A 130 -8.32 0.56 -10.84
C LEU A 130 -6.95 1.15 -11.21
N LYS A 131 -5.87 0.54 -10.75
CA LYS A 131 -4.50 1.06 -10.89
C LYS A 131 -3.66 0.16 -11.77
N THR A 132 -3.72 0.40 -13.08
CA THR A 132 -2.97 -0.35 -14.09
C THR A 132 -1.46 -0.09 -14.05
N SER A 133 -1.00 0.98 -13.37
CA SER A 133 0.42 1.27 -13.15
C SER A 133 1.10 0.35 -12.14
N ILE A 134 0.34 -0.47 -11.40
CA ILE A 134 0.88 -1.49 -10.51
C ILE A 134 1.41 -2.68 -11.34
N ASP A 135 2.70 -2.97 -11.23
CA ASP A 135 3.32 -4.10 -11.91
C ASP A 135 3.66 -5.29 -10.98
N MET A 136 3.63 -5.11 -9.66
CA MET A 136 3.89 -6.16 -8.68
C MET A 136 3.18 -5.90 -7.34
N VAL A 137 2.76 -6.97 -6.66
CA VAL A 137 2.17 -6.93 -5.31
C VAL A 137 3.14 -7.54 -4.31
N LEU A 138 3.37 -6.81 -3.22
CA LEU A 138 4.27 -7.16 -2.12
C LEU A 138 3.46 -7.32 -0.84
N LEU A 139 3.36 -8.54 -0.32
CA LEU A 139 2.64 -8.82 0.93
C LEU A 139 3.62 -8.74 2.11
N SER A 140 3.35 -7.84 3.06
CA SER A 140 4.14 -7.74 4.29
C SER A 140 4.08 -9.03 5.12
N PRO A 141 5.06 -9.26 6.03
CA PRO A 141 5.04 -10.42 6.92
C PRO A 141 3.75 -10.52 7.76
N SER A 142 3.18 -9.39 8.15
CA SER A 142 1.92 -9.35 8.92
C SER A 142 0.72 -9.92 8.16
N VAL A 143 0.77 -9.87 6.82
CA VAL A 143 -0.26 -10.39 5.92
C VAL A 143 -0.09 -11.89 5.66
N THR A 144 1.14 -12.38 5.68
CA THR A 144 1.47 -13.76 5.29
C THR A 144 1.60 -14.72 6.47
N ASN A 145 1.70 -14.19 7.69
CA ASN A 145 1.71 -14.99 8.93
C ASN A 145 0.30 -15.49 9.31
N ASN A 146 0.22 -16.43 10.26
CA ASN A 146 -0.99 -17.20 10.64
C ASN A 146 -2.27 -16.38 10.98
N GLU A 147 -2.16 -15.07 11.20
CA GLU A 147 -3.29 -14.17 11.51
C GLU A 147 -3.70 -13.24 10.34
N GLY A 148 -3.09 -13.43 9.17
CA GLY A 148 -3.37 -12.70 7.94
C GLY A 148 -4.17 -13.53 6.94
N LEU A 149 -3.58 -13.80 5.78
CA LEU A 149 -4.16 -14.66 4.74
C LEU A 149 -3.94 -16.13 5.07
N SER A 150 -5.00 -16.94 5.01
CA SER A 150 -4.84 -18.40 5.00
C SER A 150 -4.15 -18.86 3.71
N ALA A 151 -3.52 -20.04 3.75
CA ALA A 151 -2.89 -20.65 2.58
C ALA A 151 -3.88 -20.83 1.40
N LYS A 152 -5.16 -21.09 1.70
CA LYS A 152 -6.24 -21.21 0.70
C LYS A 152 -6.54 -19.87 0.04
N GLU A 153 -6.62 -18.79 0.82
CA GLU A 153 -6.85 -17.45 0.30
C GLU A 153 -5.66 -16.93 -0.51
N LEU A 154 -4.43 -17.14 -0.03
CA LEU A 154 -3.22 -16.78 -0.79
C LEU A 154 -3.16 -17.53 -2.13
N LYS A 155 -3.41 -18.84 -2.13
CA LYS A 155 -3.45 -19.64 -3.37
C LYS A 155 -4.54 -19.16 -4.33
N ARG A 156 -5.70 -18.75 -3.80
CA ARG A 156 -6.77 -18.16 -4.61
C ARG A 156 -6.30 -16.84 -5.22
N LEU A 157 -5.73 -15.95 -4.41
CA LEU A 157 -5.25 -14.64 -4.83
C LEU A 157 -4.23 -14.76 -5.97
N VAL A 158 -3.20 -15.61 -5.80
CA VAL A 158 -2.17 -15.89 -6.82
C VAL A 158 -2.74 -16.40 -8.14
N ARG A 159 -3.86 -17.14 -8.11
CA ARG A 159 -4.52 -17.64 -9.33
C ARG A 159 -5.40 -16.61 -10.01
N THR A 160 -5.88 -15.60 -9.27
CA THR A 160 -6.87 -14.64 -9.77
C THR A 160 -6.27 -13.33 -10.23
N VAL A 161 -5.14 -12.91 -9.68
CA VAL A 161 -4.51 -11.64 -10.07
C VAL A 161 -3.51 -11.87 -11.21
N SER A 162 -3.46 -10.93 -12.16
CA SER A 162 -2.53 -10.98 -13.28
C SER A 162 -1.15 -10.39 -12.99
N ARG A 163 -0.92 -9.89 -11.76
CA ARG A 163 0.33 -9.25 -11.34
C ARG A 163 1.08 -10.23 -10.43
N PRO A 164 2.43 -10.32 -10.53
CA PRO A 164 3.23 -11.13 -9.62
C PRO A 164 2.95 -10.76 -8.15
N ILE A 165 2.81 -11.79 -7.31
CA ILE A 165 2.71 -11.64 -5.86
C ILE A 165 3.99 -12.16 -5.23
N VAL A 166 4.60 -11.32 -4.41
CA VAL A 166 5.76 -11.67 -3.58
C VAL A 166 5.33 -11.62 -2.13
N THR A 167 5.57 -12.70 -1.41
CA THR A 167 5.30 -12.82 0.03
C THR A 167 6.59 -12.62 0.81
N MET A 168 6.57 -11.75 1.80
CA MET A 168 7.67 -11.60 2.74
C MET A 168 7.47 -12.54 3.93
N ALA A 169 8.57 -13.09 4.45
CA ALA A 169 8.58 -13.84 5.69
C ALA A 169 9.25 -13.01 6.79
N ARG A 170 8.84 -13.19 8.06
CA ARG A 170 9.63 -12.67 9.19
C ARG A 170 10.94 -13.45 9.25
N ASN A 171 12.06 -12.75 9.28
CA ASN A 171 13.29 -13.33 9.81
C ASN A 171 13.10 -13.45 11.32
N VAL A 172 12.79 -14.65 11.80
CA VAL A 172 12.92 -14.96 13.22
C VAL A 172 14.42 -14.87 13.50
N LYS A 173 14.86 -13.84 14.23
CA LYS A 173 16.21 -13.86 14.80
C LYS A 173 16.26 -15.11 15.68
N GLU A 174 17.04 -16.10 15.29
CA GLU A 174 17.43 -17.17 16.21
C GLU A 174 18.10 -16.47 17.39
N VAL A 175 17.45 -16.52 18.56
CA VAL A 175 18.08 -16.14 19.81
C VAL A 175 19.12 -17.22 20.07
N SER A 176 20.36 -16.93 19.70
CA SER A 176 21.55 -17.71 20.09
C SER A 176 21.90 -17.41 21.53
#